data_AF-A0A970VZC2-F1
#
_entry.id   AF-A0A970VZC2-F1
#
_cell.length_a   1.000
_cell.length_b   1.000
_cell.length_c   1.000
_cell.angle_alpha   90.00
_cell.angle_beta   90.00
_cell.angle_gamma   90.00
#
_symmetry.space_group_name_H-M   'P 1'
#
loop_
_entity.id
_entity.type
_entity.pdbx_description
1 polymer ?
#
loop_
_entity_poly.entity_id
_entity_poly.type
_entity_poly.pdbx_seq_one_letter_code
_entity_poly.pdbx_strand_id
1 'polypeptide(L)'
;MAKYDVAAWMVPLESGLTKRTILKILDMLPDDCDLVPFEIHEENSSAYGYATIEAVEEENGLEAIIDLLSPMVADWTEDDSEYTTTLPKGKKVFIGCDYRTVYWYGETDNGDDSPVSS
;
A
#
# COMPACT_ATOMS: atom_id res chain seq x y z
N MET A 1 -9.15 -11.30 15.08
CA MET A 1 -9.26 -10.16 14.14
C MET A 1 -10.13 -10.58 12.98
N ALA A 2 -10.81 -9.64 12.31
CA ALA A 2 -11.47 -9.96 11.04
C ALA A 2 -10.38 -10.24 10.01
N LYS A 3 -10.44 -11.37 9.32
CA LYS A 3 -9.54 -11.69 8.21
C LYS A 3 -9.99 -10.91 6.96
N TYR A 4 -9.03 -10.48 6.15
CA TYR A 4 -9.23 -9.75 4.91
C TYR A 4 -9.08 -10.68 3.71
N ASP A 5 -9.73 -10.35 2.60
CA ASP A 5 -9.63 -11.09 1.34
C ASP A 5 -8.40 -10.66 0.53
N VAL A 6 -7.93 -9.43 0.78
CA VAL A 6 -6.73 -8.83 0.18
C VAL A 6 -5.99 -8.08 1.28
N ALA A 7 -4.67 -8.29 1.36
CA ALA A 7 -3.81 -7.55 2.28
C ALA A 7 -2.55 -7.09 1.55
N ALA A 8 -2.22 -5.82 1.70
CA ALA A 8 -1.02 -5.21 1.13
C ALA A 8 -0.27 -4.40 2.18
N TRP A 9 0.99 -4.14 1.89
CA TRP A 9 1.80 -3.21 2.64
C TRP A 9 2.49 -2.23 1.71
N MET A 10 2.35 -0.96 2.02
CA MET A 10 2.98 0.13 1.31
C MET A 10 4.37 0.42 1.86
N VAL A 11 5.30 0.69 0.95
CA VAL A 11 6.69 1.06 1.22
C VAL A 11 7.15 2.13 0.21
N PRO A 12 8.24 2.87 0.51
CA PRO A 12 8.87 3.76 -0.46
C PRO A 12 9.16 3.05 -1.78
N LEU A 13 9.11 3.75 -2.92
CA LEU A 13 9.46 3.17 -4.23
C LEU A 13 10.88 2.57 -4.25
N GLU A 14 11.82 3.18 -3.54
CA GLU A 14 13.21 2.72 -3.44
C GLU A 14 13.42 1.60 -2.41
N SER A 15 12.35 1.21 -1.70
CA SER A 15 12.39 0.20 -0.64
C SER A 15 11.62 -1.05 -1.03
N GLY A 16 12.03 -2.19 -0.46
CA GLY A 16 11.31 -3.45 -0.56
C GLY A 16 10.62 -3.82 0.73
N LEU A 17 9.92 -4.96 0.71
CA LEU A 17 9.33 -5.53 1.92
C LEU A 17 10.40 -6.13 2.84
N THR A 18 10.23 -5.90 4.15
CA THR A 18 10.97 -6.67 5.15
C THR A 18 10.25 -8.00 5.43
N LYS A 19 11.00 -9.01 5.92
CA LYS A 19 10.39 -10.27 6.40
C LYS A 19 9.27 -10.03 7.41
N ARG A 20 9.44 -9.04 8.31
CA ARG A 20 8.43 -8.68 9.31
C ARG A 20 7.16 -8.18 8.64
N THR A 21 7.30 -7.37 7.59
CA THR A 21 6.17 -6.84 6.82
C THR A 21 5.39 -7.97 6.14
N ILE A 22 6.08 -8.89 5.47
CA ILE A 22 5.45 -10.06 4.83
C ILE A 22 4.65 -10.87 5.85
N LEU A 23 5.25 -11.16 7.02
CA LEU A 23 4.56 -11.90 8.07
C LEU A 23 3.30 -11.19 8.58
N LYS A 24 3.31 -9.86 8.67
CA LYS A 24 2.12 -9.08 9.02
C LYS A 24 1.03 -9.19 7.95
N ILE A 25 1.39 -9.07 6.67
CA ILE A 25 0.42 -9.22 5.56
C ILE A 25 -0.26 -10.59 5.64
N LEU A 26 0.53 -11.66 5.81
CA LEU A 26 0.02 -13.02 5.90
C LEU A 26 -0.90 -13.23 7.13
N ASP A 27 -0.59 -12.61 8.27
CA ASP A 27 -1.42 -12.70 9.48
C ASP A 27 -2.84 -12.10 9.30
N MET A 28 -2.98 -11.15 8.37
CA MET A 28 -4.26 -10.51 8.03
C MET A 28 -5.15 -11.37 7.13
N LEU A 29 -4.60 -12.39 6.48
CA LEU A 29 -5.30 -13.25 5.51
C LEU A 29 -5.79 -14.55 6.18
N PRO A 30 -6.80 -15.25 5.65
CA PRO A 30 -7.28 -16.52 6.20
C PRO A 30 -6.18 -17.58 6.26
N ASP A 31 -6.17 -18.42 7.30
CA ASP A 31 -5.09 -19.39 7.52
C ASP A 31 -5.11 -20.54 6.49
N ASP A 32 -6.30 -20.92 6.01
CA ASP A 32 -6.53 -22.00 5.03
C ASP A 32 -7.03 -21.42 3.69
N CYS A 33 -6.18 -20.64 3.01
CA CYS A 33 -6.50 -20.11 1.68
C CYS A 33 -5.31 -20.21 0.72
N ASP A 34 -5.63 -20.26 -0.57
CA ASP A 34 -4.65 -20.06 -1.64
C ASP A 34 -4.51 -18.57 -1.94
N LEU A 35 -3.26 -18.14 -2.17
CA LEU A 35 -2.91 -16.74 -2.31
C LEU A 35 -2.29 -16.43 -3.67
N VAL A 36 -2.64 -15.28 -4.22
CA VAL A 36 -2.07 -14.67 -5.42
C VAL A 36 -1.29 -13.43 -5.03
N PRO A 37 0.03 -13.37 -5.27
CA PRO A 37 0.82 -12.19 -4.98
C PRO A 37 0.53 -11.08 -5.99
N PHE A 38 0.69 -9.83 -5.56
CA PHE A 38 0.62 -8.66 -6.44
C PHE A 38 1.53 -7.53 -5.96
N GLU A 39 1.84 -6.64 -6.90
CA GLU A 39 2.61 -5.42 -6.67
C GLU A 39 1.99 -4.27 -7.47
N ILE A 40 2.03 -3.07 -6.88
CA ILE A 40 1.56 -1.82 -7.48
C ILE A 40 2.67 -0.80 -7.28
N HIS A 41 3.07 -0.14 -8.37
CA HIS A 41 4.12 0.88 -8.35
C HIS A 41 3.55 2.18 -8.87
N GLU A 42 3.57 3.21 -8.02
CA GLU A 42 3.12 4.56 -8.37
C GLU A 42 4.22 5.58 -8.02
N GLU A 43 4.05 6.84 -8.44
CA GLU A 43 5.10 7.87 -8.47
C GLU A 43 5.97 7.94 -7.20
N ASN A 44 5.36 7.87 -6.02
CA ASN A 44 6.04 8.07 -4.74
C ASN A 44 6.15 6.81 -3.88
N SER A 45 5.46 5.73 -4.22
CA SER A 45 5.31 4.57 -3.33
C SER A 45 5.07 3.26 -4.08
N SER A 46 5.20 2.15 -3.37
CA SER A 46 4.85 0.84 -3.88
C SER A 46 4.06 0.06 -2.85
N ALA A 47 3.02 -0.65 -3.29
CA ALA A 47 2.28 -1.59 -2.47
C ALA A 47 2.58 -3.01 -2.91
N TYR A 48 2.92 -3.87 -1.94
CA TYR A 48 3.17 -5.29 -2.17
C TYR A 48 2.20 -6.09 -1.30
N GLY A 49 1.53 -7.08 -1.87
CA GLY A 49 0.47 -7.78 -1.17
C GLY A 49 0.12 -9.15 -1.70
N TYR A 50 -0.89 -9.74 -1.08
CA TYR A 50 -1.51 -10.99 -1.49
C TYR A 50 -3.03 -10.85 -1.47
N ALA A 51 -3.68 -11.44 -2.47
CA ALA A 51 -5.12 -11.62 -2.55
C ALA A 51 -5.45 -13.12 -2.43
N THR A 52 -6.57 -13.46 -1.82
CA THR A 52 -7.08 -14.85 -1.87
C THR A 52 -7.54 -15.21 -3.28
N ILE A 53 -7.46 -16.49 -3.68
CA ILE A 53 -8.01 -16.93 -4.98
C ILE A 53 -9.48 -16.54 -5.11
N GLU A 54 -10.28 -16.69 -4.05
CA GLU A 54 -11.70 -16.31 -4.05
C GLU A 54 -11.92 -14.81 -4.35
N ALA A 55 -10.96 -13.94 -3.99
CA ALA A 55 -11.03 -12.52 -4.28
C ALA A 55 -10.76 -12.19 -5.76
N VAL A 56 -10.05 -13.06 -6.50
CA VAL A 56 -9.63 -12.82 -7.89
C VAL A 56 -10.33 -13.69 -8.92
N GLU A 57 -11.22 -14.59 -8.53
CA GLU A 57 -11.91 -15.53 -9.44
C GLU A 57 -12.99 -14.88 -10.33
N GLU A 58 -13.33 -13.62 -10.13
CA GLU A 58 -14.40 -12.93 -10.89
C GLU A 58 -13.88 -12.07 -12.06
N GLU A 59 -14.78 -11.58 -12.93
CA GLU A 59 -14.45 -10.80 -14.14
C GLU A 59 -13.44 -9.68 -13.86
N ASN A 60 -12.27 -9.78 -14.51
CA ASN A 60 -11.06 -8.94 -14.38
C ASN A 60 -10.23 -9.11 -13.10
N GLY A 61 -10.47 -10.15 -12.31
CA GLY A 61 -9.59 -10.73 -11.29
C GLY A 61 -8.63 -9.79 -10.57
N LEU A 62 -7.32 -10.06 -10.68
CA LEU A 62 -6.28 -9.27 -10.02
C LEU A 62 -6.17 -7.83 -10.58
N GLU A 63 -6.48 -7.64 -11.85
CA GLU A 63 -6.43 -6.33 -12.52
C GLU A 63 -7.42 -5.35 -11.89
N ALA A 64 -8.63 -5.80 -11.55
CA ALA A 64 -9.63 -4.98 -10.85
C ALA A 64 -9.18 -4.54 -9.45
N ILE A 65 -8.37 -5.36 -8.76
CA ILE A 65 -7.77 -4.99 -7.48
C ILE A 65 -6.72 -3.89 -7.71
N ILE A 66 -5.85 -4.08 -8.71
CA ILE A 66 -4.80 -3.11 -9.04
C ILE A 66 -5.43 -1.77 -9.44
N ASP A 67 -6.40 -1.77 -10.35
CA ASP A 67 -7.08 -0.56 -10.82
C ASP A 67 -7.75 0.23 -9.68
N LEU A 68 -8.28 -0.47 -8.68
CA LEU A 68 -8.89 0.16 -7.51
C LEU A 68 -7.83 0.77 -6.58
N LEU A 69 -6.73 0.06 -6.37
CA LEU A 69 -5.74 0.41 -5.35
C LEU A 69 -4.67 1.38 -5.87
N SER A 70 -4.35 1.36 -7.17
CA SER A 70 -3.37 2.25 -7.80
C SER A 70 -3.55 3.74 -7.46
N PRO A 71 -4.75 4.35 -7.62
CA PRO A 71 -4.94 5.74 -7.24
C PRO A 71 -4.67 6.00 -5.76
N MET A 72 -4.96 5.03 -4.89
CA MET A 72 -4.74 5.13 -3.45
C MET A 72 -3.26 5.06 -3.10
N VAL A 73 -2.50 4.23 -3.82
CA VAL A 73 -1.06 4.10 -3.67
C VAL A 73 -0.36 5.38 -4.15
N ALA A 74 -0.86 6.00 -5.22
CA ALA A 74 -0.36 7.28 -5.73
C ALA A 74 -0.61 8.46 -4.75
N ASP A 75 -1.79 8.52 -4.15
CA ASP A 75 -2.24 9.65 -3.31
C ASP A 75 -1.89 9.53 -1.81
N TRP A 76 -1.20 8.48 -1.38
CA TRP A 76 -0.99 8.21 0.06
C TRP A 76 -0.10 9.25 0.76
N THR A 77 -0.53 9.76 1.93
CA THR A 77 0.16 10.82 2.71
C THR A 77 0.41 10.45 4.19
N GLU A 78 0.98 11.37 4.99
CA GLU A 78 1.62 11.06 6.30
C GLU A 78 0.63 10.69 7.40
N ASP A 79 -0.60 11.13 7.22
CA ASP A 79 -1.65 11.01 8.22
C ASP A 79 -2.36 9.64 8.17
N ASP A 80 -2.12 8.83 7.13
CA ASP A 80 -2.80 7.56 6.90
C ASP A 80 -1.98 6.39 7.45
N SER A 81 -2.28 6.01 8.69
CA SER A 81 -1.56 4.94 9.39
C SER A 81 -1.91 3.53 8.90
N GLU A 82 -3.16 3.26 8.56
CA GLU A 82 -3.65 2.01 7.98
C GLU A 82 -4.98 2.28 7.26
N TYR A 83 -5.21 1.67 6.10
CA TYR A 83 -6.44 1.84 5.33
C TYR A 83 -7.18 0.52 5.16
N THR A 84 -8.48 0.54 5.42
CA THR A 84 -9.36 -0.61 5.18
C THR A 84 -10.48 -0.21 4.25
N THR A 85 -10.70 -1.00 3.20
CA THR A 85 -11.80 -0.78 2.26
C THR A 85 -12.45 -2.09 1.87
N THR A 86 -13.36 -2.01 0.91
CA THR A 86 -14.11 -3.14 0.39
C THR A 86 -14.10 -3.09 -1.12
N LEU A 87 -13.66 -4.16 -1.78
CA LEU A 87 -13.79 -4.31 -3.23
C LEU A 87 -15.28 -4.35 -3.61
N PRO A 88 -15.61 -4.13 -4.89
CA PRO A 88 -16.92 -4.50 -5.42
C PRO A 88 -17.33 -5.91 -4.95
N LYS A 89 -18.59 -6.07 -4.53
CA LYS A 89 -19.18 -7.30 -3.95
C LYS A 89 -18.79 -7.68 -2.52
N GLY A 90 -18.11 -6.82 -1.76
CA GLY A 90 -18.04 -6.98 -0.30
C GLY A 90 -16.75 -7.62 0.23
N LYS A 91 -15.76 -7.85 -0.62
CA LYS A 91 -14.46 -8.41 -0.22
C LYS A 91 -13.63 -7.37 0.52
N LYS A 92 -13.10 -7.72 1.69
CA LYS A 92 -12.41 -6.80 2.59
C LYS A 92 -10.95 -6.65 2.18
N VAL A 93 -10.48 -5.42 2.14
CA VAL A 93 -9.10 -5.07 1.80
C VAL A 93 -8.45 -4.39 2.99
N PHE A 94 -7.21 -4.77 3.28
CA PHE A 94 -6.32 -4.09 4.22
C PHE A 94 -5.07 -3.59 3.49
N ILE A 95 -4.71 -2.33 3.72
CA ILE A 95 -3.45 -1.74 3.27
C ILE A 95 -2.76 -1.12 4.48
N GLY A 96 -1.66 -1.73 4.89
CA GLY A 96 -0.80 -1.20 5.95
C GLY A 96 0.27 -0.28 5.40
N CYS A 97 0.76 0.63 6.23
CA CYS A 97 1.86 1.53 5.91
C CYS A 97 2.91 1.48 7.04
N ASP A 98 4.20 1.63 6.72
CA ASP A 98 5.21 1.95 7.73
C ASP A 98 5.39 3.47 7.81
N TYR A 99 5.58 4.03 9.00
CA TYR A 99 5.72 5.50 9.23
C TYR A 99 6.83 6.16 8.37
N ARG A 100 7.75 5.37 7.82
CA ARG A 100 8.84 5.81 6.93
C ARG A 100 8.48 5.83 5.44
N THR A 101 7.32 5.30 5.07
CA THR A 101 6.88 5.17 3.67
C THR A 101 6.45 6.48 3.08
N VAL A 102 6.15 7.43 3.95
CA VAL A 102 5.59 8.67 3.53
C VAL A 102 6.72 9.66 3.30
N TYR A 103 6.81 10.13 2.06
CA TYR A 103 7.67 11.24 1.69
C TYR A 103 6.82 12.50 1.61
N TRP A 104 7.18 13.47 2.45
CA TRP A 104 6.78 14.86 2.26
C TRP A 104 7.23 15.36 0.89
N TYR A 105 6.28 15.86 0.10
CA TYR A 105 6.55 16.96 -0.84
C TYR A 105 6.27 18.27 -0.11
N GLY A 106 7.30 18.80 0.55
CA GLY A 106 7.23 20.16 1.09
C GLY A 106 8.42 20.48 1.97
N GLU A 107 9.59 20.62 1.37
CA GLU A 107 10.58 21.59 1.81
C GLU A 107 11.68 21.70 0.74
N THR A 108 11.45 22.56 -0.26
CA THR A 108 12.49 23.52 -0.58
C THR A 108 11.93 24.89 -0.24
N ASP A 109 11.88 25.17 1.07
CA ASP A 109 12.11 26.54 1.52
C ASP A 109 13.55 26.86 1.08
N ASN A 110 13.68 27.49 -0.09
CA ASN A 110 14.92 28.13 -0.47
C ASN A 110 15.06 29.32 0.47
N GLY A 111 15.62 29.07 1.65
CA GLY A 111 16.24 30.09 2.46
C GLY A 111 17.26 30.80 1.58
N ASP A 112 16.84 31.93 1.02
CA ASP A 112 17.69 32.90 0.36
C ASP A 112 18.53 33.56 1.46
N ASP A 113 19.55 32.82 1.89
CA ASP A 113 20.64 33.29 2.75
C ASP A 113 21.55 34.16 1.87
N SER A 114 21.02 35.31 1.47
CA SER A 114 21.79 36.36 0.83
C SER A 114 22.74 36.96 1.87
N PRO A 115 24.07 36.94 1.68
CA PRO A 115 25.00 37.50 2.64
C PRO A 115 24.87 39.03 2.62
N VAL A 116 24.43 39.62 3.74
CA VAL A 116 24.59 41.05 3.98
C VAL A 116 26.09 41.31 4.11
N SER A 117 26.69 41.75 3.02
CA SER A 117 28.04 42.32 3.01
C SER A 117 28.04 43.64 3.78
N SER A 118 29.17 43.86 4.47
CA SER A 118 29.51 44.89 5.47
C SER A 118 29.10 46.33 5.16
#